data_AF-A0A2H0VG57-F1
#
_entry.id   AF-A0A2H0VG57-F1
#
_cell.length_a   1.000
_cell.length_b   1.000
_cell.length_c   1.000
_cell.angle_alpha   90.00
_cell.angle_beta   90.00
_cell.angle_gamma   90.00
#
_symmetry.space_group_name_H-M   'P 1'
#
loop_
_entity.id
_entity.type
_entity.pdbx_description
1 polymer ?
#
loop_
_entity_poly.entity_id
_entity_poly.type
_entity_poly.pdbx_seq_one_letter_code
_entity_poly.pdbx_strand_id
1 'polypeptide(L)'
;MGKNKNVQLTRIHSDSFPAIPGVKRVQEFVEFARWCALPQWLREPKTQKEFADQIGVKVNQDTLTDWKKHEEFWPLVWQFLQEWMREHTPDIMGGLYEKVASGKGNASDVRLFLSLAGHQPEKSKSKKQKNK
;
A
#
# COMPACT_ATOMS: atom_id res chain seq x y z
N MET A 1 13.57 19.73 38.26
CA MET A 1 14.69 19.81 37.30
C MET A 1 14.51 18.69 36.28
N GLY A 2 14.47 18.99 34.98
CA GLY A 2 14.38 17.99 33.91
C GLY A 2 13.37 18.33 32.82
N LYS A 3 13.68 19.31 31.96
CA LYS A 3 12.89 19.63 30.76
C LYS A 3 13.16 18.54 29.71
N ASN A 4 12.14 17.73 29.37
CA ASN A 4 12.24 16.79 28.25
C ASN A 4 12.27 17.57 26.93
N LYS A 5 13.39 17.42 26.22
CA LYS A 5 13.67 18.10 24.96
C LYS A 5 12.79 17.48 23.88
N ASN A 6 11.95 18.33 23.28
CA ASN A 6 11.17 18.03 22.10
C ASN A 6 12.16 17.80 20.94
N VAL A 7 12.38 16.55 20.56
CA VAL A 7 13.22 16.20 19.42
C VAL A 7 12.40 16.47 18.17
N GLN A 8 12.53 17.69 17.64
CA GLN A 8 12.14 18.02 16.27
C GLN A 8 12.97 17.12 15.35
N LEU A 9 12.35 16.06 14.84
CA LEU A 9 12.94 15.18 13.85
C LEU A 9 13.11 16.00 12.56
N THR A 10 14.26 16.63 12.38
CA THR A 10 14.57 17.34 11.13
C THR A 10 14.59 16.32 10.00
N ARG A 11 13.61 16.45 9.10
CA ARG A 11 13.45 15.67 7.88
C ARG A 11 14.78 15.69 7.12
N ILE A 12 15.40 14.52 6.96
CA ILE A 12 16.59 14.40 6.10
C ILE A 12 16.11 14.67 4.68
N HIS A 13 16.41 15.86 4.16
CA HIS A 13 16.13 16.24 2.79
C HIS A 13 17.18 15.55 1.90
N SER A 14 16.77 14.46 1.24
CA SER A 14 17.56 13.84 0.18
C SER A 14 17.38 14.68 -1.09
N ASP A 15 18.39 15.46 -1.46
CA ASP A 15 18.39 16.46 -2.54
C ASP A 15 18.42 15.89 -3.97
N SER A 16 17.83 14.71 -4.21
CA SER A 16 17.74 14.16 -5.58
C SER A 16 16.47 13.35 -5.74
N PHE A 17 15.35 14.06 -5.88
CA PHE A 17 14.17 13.49 -6.49
C PHE A 17 14.32 13.56 -8.02
N PRO A 18 13.93 12.51 -8.76
CA PRO A 18 13.89 12.59 -10.21
C PRO A 18 12.98 13.74 -10.63
N ALA A 19 13.44 14.59 -11.54
CA ALA A 19 12.63 15.67 -12.07
C ALA A 19 11.47 15.05 -12.87
N ILE A 20 10.24 15.20 -12.39
CA ILE A 20 9.03 14.79 -13.12
C ILE A 20 8.68 15.94 -14.08
N PRO A 21 8.76 15.76 -15.41
CA PRO A 21 8.44 16.81 -16.36
C PRO A 21 7.03 17.34 -16.13
N GLY A 22 6.84 18.66 -16.19
CA GLY A 22 5.52 19.28 -15.99
C GLY A 22 5.04 19.42 -14.55
N VAL A 23 5.75 18.83 -13.57
CA VAL A 23 5.40 18.94 -12.14
C VAL A 23 6.33 19.94 -11.44
N LYS A 24 5.79 21.12 -11.07
CA LYS A 24 6.55 22.16 -10.36
C LYS A 24 6.90 21.80 -8.91
N ARG A 25 6.12 20.90 -8.29
CA ARG A 25 6.16 20.54 -6.87
C ARG A 25 6.37 19.03 -6.72
N VAL A 26 7.53 18.57 -7.17
CA VAL A 26 7.82 17.13 -7.27
C VAL A 26 7.76 16.46 -5.90
N GLN A 27 8.28 17.10 -4.86
CA GLN A 27 8.27 16.51 -3.52
C GLN A 27 6.85 16.28 -3.02
N GLU A 28 5.99 17.31 -3.06
CA GLU A 28 4.60 17.19 -2.62
C GLU A 28 3.79 16.21 -3.49
N PHE A 29 4.08 16.14 -4.79
CA PHE A 29 3.50 15.16 -5.70
C PHE A 29 3.83 13.74 -5.29
N VAL A 30 5.11 13.47 -4.99
CA VAL A 30 5.60 12.17 -4.53
C VAL A 30 5.00 11.82 -3.17
N GLU A 31 4.95 12.77 -2.23
CA GLU A 31 4.33 12.57 -0.92
C GLU A 31 2.84 12.24 -1.04
N PHE A 32 2.13 12.91 -1.95
CA PHE A 32 0.71 12.63 -2.20
C PHE A 32 0.49 11.26 -2.84
N ALA A 33 1.37 10.85 -3.77
CA ALA A 33 1.32 9.52 -4.36
C ALA A 33 1.54 8.44 -3.29
N ARG A 34 2.53 8.62 -2.41
CA ARG A 34 2.79 7.71 -1.28
C ARG A 34 1.60 7.64 -0.32
N TRP A 35 0.99 8.78 0.01
CA TRP A 35 -0.22 8.81 0.84
C TRP A 35 -1.40 8.09 0.18
N CYS A 36 -1.58 8.25 -1.13
CA CYS A 36 -2.61 7.54 -1.90
C CYS A 36 -2.38 6.01 -1.95
N ALA A 37 -1.13 5.55 -1.88
CA ALA A 37 -0.79 4.13 -1.90
C ALA A 37 -1.21 3.38 -0.63
N LEU A 38 -1.38 4.07 0.49
CA LEU A 38 -1.81 3.45 1.73
C LEU A 38 -3.30 3.07 1.70
N PRO A 39 -3.70 1.96 2.37
CA PRO A 39 -5.10 1.69 2.64
C PRO A 39 -5.77 2.86 3.37
N GLN A 40 -7.04 3.13 3.06
CA GLN A 40 -7.75 4.31 3.59
C GLN A 40 -7.73 4.40 5.13
N TRP A 41 -7.82 3.26 5.83
CA TRP A 41 -7.77 3.22 7.29
C TRP A 41 -6.38 3.51 7.87
N LEU A 42 -5.30 3.31 7.11
CA LEU A 42 -3.92 3.61 7.51
C LEU A 42 -3.44 4.99 7.07
N ARG A 43 -4.20 5.69 6.21
CA ARG A 43 -3.83 7.03 5.78
C ARG A 43 -3.83 8.01 6.95
N GLU A 44 -2.75 8.78 7.05
CA GLU A 44 -2.67 9.94 7.92
C GLU A 44 -2.06 11.09 7.12
N PRO A 45 -2.77 12.22 7.00
CA PRO A 45 -4.13 12.51 7.47
C PRO A 45 -5.23 11.70 6.74
N LYS A 46 -6.47 11.71 7.24
CA LYS A 46 -7.53 10.79 6.75
C LYS A 46 -8.15 11.27 5.44
N THR A 47 -8.19 12.59 5.23
CA THR A 47 -8.81 13.17 4.04
C THR A 47 -7.79 13.88 3.15
N GLN A 48 -8.11 13.97 1.85
CA GLN A 48 -7.30 14.74 0.89
C GLN A 48 -7.24 16.23 1.25
N LYS A 49 -8.30 16.77 1.86
CA LYS A 49 -8.34 18.16 2.33
C LYS A 49 -7.34 18.39 3.46
N GLU A 50 -7.39 17.54 4.49
CA GLU A 50 -6.42 17.59 5.59
C GLU A 50 -4.98 17.35 5.09
N PHE A 51 -4.81 16.47 4.10
CA PHE A 51 -3.50 16.26 3.47
C PHE A 51 -2.98 17.56 2.84
N ALA A 52 -3.82 18.23 2.05
CA ALA A 52 -3.49 19.53 1.45
C ALA A 52 -3.09 20.57 2.52
N ASP A 53 -3.87 20.64 3.59
CA ASP A 53 -3.63 21.56 4.72
C ASP A 53 -2.29 21.25 5.43
N GLN A 54 -1.91 19.97 5.52
CA GLN A 54 -0.69 19.52 6.18
C GLN A 54 0.58 19.74 5.35
N ILE A 55 0.54 19.51 4.02
CA ILE A 55 1.74 19.61 3.17
C ILE A 55 2.09 21.05 2.77
N GLY A 56 1.19 22.01 2.97
CA GLY A 56 1.54 23.43 3.02
C GLY A 56 0.55 24.38 2.35
N VAL A 57 0.63 25.65 2.77
CA VAL A 57 -0.25 26.81 2.48
C VAL A 57 -0.55 27.08 0.99
N LYS A 58 0.13 26.42 0.05
CA LYS A 58 0.01 26.68 -1.40
C LYS A 58 -0.43 25.48 -2.24
N VAL A 59 -0.66 24.30 -1.64
CA VAL A 59 -1.27 23.17 -2.36
C VAL A 59 -2.74 23.11 -1.96
N ASN A 60 -3.62 23.44 -2.89
CA ASN A 60 -5.06 23.34 -2.69
C ASN A 60 -5.56 21.95 -3.11
N GLN A 61 -6.76 21.60 -2.68
CA GLN A 61 -7.40 20.33 -3.03
C GLN A 61 -7.55 20.14 -4.55
N ASP A 62 -7.72 21.23 -5.30
CA ASP A 62 -7.80 21.21 -6.76
C ASP A 62 -6.47 20.79 -7.40
N THR A 63 -5.34 21.30 -6.92
CA THR A 63 -4.01 20.89 -7.38
C THR A 63 -3.79 19.38 -7.19
N LEU A 64 -4.20 18.84 -6.03
CA LEU A 64 -4.12 17.38 -5.78
C LEU A 64 -5.01 16.59 -6.74
N THR A 65 -6.16 17.14 -7.09
CA THR A 65 -7.08 16.52 -8.05
C THR A 65 -6.50 16.56 -9.47
N ASP A 66 -5.79 17.62 -9.83
CA ASP A 66 -5.09 17.72 -11.11
C ASP A 66 -3.87 16.79 -11.18
N TRP A 67 -3.13 16.61 -10.08
CA TRP A 67 -2.04 15.62 -10.03
C TRP A 67 -2.50 14.20 -10.33
N LYS A 68 -3.71 13.82 -9.89
CA LYS A 68 -4.29 12.51 -10.23
C LYS A 68 -4.52 12.29 -11.73
N LYS A 69 -4.55 13.36 -12.53
CA LYS A 69 -4.68 13.31 -13.98
C LYS A 69 -3.31 13.21 -14.68
N HIS A 70 -2.22 13.45 -13.95
CA HIS A 70 -0.87 13.37 -14.49
C HIS A 70 -0.50 11.91 -14.79
N GLU A 71 0.12 11.67 -15.95
CA GLU A 71 0.42 10.31 -16.43
C GLU A 71 1.32 9.52 -15.47
N GLU A 72 2.31 10.18 -14.87
CA GLU A 72 3.23 9.58 -13.89
C GLU A 72 2.62 9.34 -12.50
N PHE A 73 1.42 9.85 -12.20
CA PHE A 73 0.90 9.79 -10.84
C PHE A 73 0.53 8.38 -10.40
N TRP A 74 -0.33 7.70 -11.17
CA TRP A 74 -0.77 6.35 -10.83
C TRP A 74 0.33 5.28 -10.92
N PRO A 75 1.25 5.34 -11.90
CA PRO A 75 2.46 4.51 -11.88
C PRO A 75 3.26 4.67 -10.58
N LEU A 76 3.45 5.90 -10.10
CA LEU A 76 4.17 6.17 -8.85
C LEU A 76 3.41 5.67 -7.61
N VAL A 77 2.08 5.86 -7.56
CA VAL A 77 1.22 5.29 -6.49
C VAL A 77 1.36 3.77 -6.47
N TRP A 78 1.35 3.13 -7.64
CA TRP A 78 1.47 1.68 -7.75
C TRP A 78 2.83 1.18 -7.24
N GLN A 79 3.92 1.89 -7.55
CA GLN A 79 5.25 1.56 -7.02
C GLN A 79 5.26 1.56 -5.49
N PHE A 80 4.74 2.63 -4.86
CA PHE A 80 4.66 2.69 -3.40
C PHE A 80 3.74 1.63 -2.79
N LEU A 81 2.63 1.29 -3.47
CA LEU A 81 1.75 0.22 -3.01
C LEU A 81 2.47 -1.13 -3.04
N GLN A 82 3.22 -1.42 -4.10
CA GLN A 82 3.98 -2.67 -4.21
C GLN A 82 5.08 -2.78 -3.17
N GLU A 83 5.78 -1.67 -2.88
CA GLU A 83 6.74 -1.59 -1.78
C GLU A 83 6.07 -1.90 -0.44
N TRP A 84 4.96 -1.20 -0.13
CA TRP A 84 4.17 -1.44 1.07
C TRP A 84 3.70 -2.90 1.19
N MET A 85 3.17 -3.47 0.11
CA MET A 85 2.74 -4.87 0.08
C MET A 85 3.90 -5.84 0.34
N ARG A 86 5.07 -5.60 -0.25
CA ARG A 86 6.25 -6.44 -0.07
C ARG A 86 6.72 -6.41 1.39
N GLU A 87 6.72 -5.25 2.03
CA GLU A 87 7.07 -5.10 3.44
C GLU A 87 6.12 -5.86 4.37
N HIS A 88 4.82 -5.88 4.05
CA HIS A 88 3.79 -6.52 4.89
C HIS A 88 3.54 -7.99 4.54
N THR A 89 4.09 -8.48 3.43
CA THR A 89 3.91 -9.87 3.00
C THR A 89 4.35 -10.89 4.07
N PRO A 90 5.52 -10.75 4.74
CA PRO A 90 5.91 -11.68 5.80
C PRO A 90 4.91 -11.78 6.95
N ASP A 91 4.35 -10.65 7.40
CA ASP A 91 3.37 -10.62 8.50
C ASP A 91 2.04 -11.26 8.10
N ILE A 92 1.57 -10.98 6.87
CA ILE A 92 0.38 -11.62 6.31
C ILE A 92 0.58 -13.14 6.23
N MET A 93 1.77 -13.58 5.80
CA MET A 93 2.11 -15.01 5.73
C MET A 93 2.18 -15.66 7.12
N GLY A 94 2.75 -14.96 8.11
CA GLY A 94 2.77 -15.40 9.50
C GLY A 94 1.36 -15.57 10.07
N GLY A 95 0.48 -14.57 9.86
CA GLY A 95 -0.92 -14.64 10.29
C GLY A 95 -1.72 -15.75 9.61
N LEU A 96 -1.49 -15.98 8.30
CA LEU A 96 -2.09 -17.11 7.58
C LEU A 96 -1.63 -18.45 8.17
N TYR A 97 -0.32 -18.61 8.41
CA TYR A 97 0.24 -19.80 9.02
C TYR A 97 -0.38 -20.07 10.41
N GLU A 98 -0.39 -19.07 11.30
CA GLU A 98 -0.94 -19.21 12.65
C GLU A 98 -2.42 -19.62 12.61
N LYS A 99 -3.20 -19.00 11.73
CA LYS A 99 -4.63 -19.31 11.55
C LYS A 99 -4.83 -20.76 11.10
N VAL A 100 -4.05 -21.23 10.13
CA VAL A 100 -4.12 -22.62 9.62
C VAL A 100 -3.63 -23.62 10.68
N ALA A 101 -2.47 -23.38 11.28
CA ALA A 101 -1.84 -24.28 12.26
C ALA A 101 -2.66 -24.43 13.55
N SER A 102 -3.38 -23.37 13.97
CA SER A 102 -4.26 -23.40 15.15
C SER A 102 -5.61 -24.08 14.90
N GLY A 103 -5.88 -24.58 13.69
CA GLY A 103 -7.17 -25.20 13.34
C GLY A 103 -8.34 -24.23 13.21
N LYS A 104 -8.10 -22.91 13.25
CA LYS A 104 -9.10 -21.86 13.05
C LYS A 104 -9.26 -21.48 11.57
N GLY A 105 -8.36 -21.94 10.71
CA GLY A 105 -8.40 -21.73 9.26
C GLY A 105 -9.54 -22.49 8.60
N ASN A 106 -10.19 -21.84 7.64
CA ASN A 106 -11.19 -22.51 6.79
C ASN A 106 -10.50 -23.25 5.63
N ALA A 107 -11.30 -24.00 4.85
CA ALA A 107 -10.77 -24.77 3.71
C ALA A 107 -10.07 -23.88 2.67
N SER A 108 -10.47 -22.61 2.51
CA SER A 108 -9.85 -21.67 1.59
C SER A 108 -8.49 -21.19 2.09
N ASP A 109 -8.35 -20.92 3.40
CA ASP A 109 -7.06 -20.56 4.03
C ASP A 109 -6.04 -21.69 3.86
N VAL A 110 -6.48 -22.94 4.12
CA VAL A 110 -5.63 -24.14 3.96
C VAL A 110 -5.22 -24.32 2.49
N ARG A 111 -6.17 -24.17 1.55
CA ARG A 111 -5.87 -24.25 0.11
C ARG A 111 -4.90 -23.17 -0.34
N LEU A 112 -5.05 -21.94 0.15
CA LEU A 112 -4.14 -20.84 -0.17
C LEU A 112 -2.73 -21.15 0.33
N PHE A 113 -2.60 -21.58 1.60
CA PHE A 113 -1.31 -21.94 2.19
C PHE A 113 -0.63 -23.10 1.43
N LEU A 114 -1.37 -24.16 1.12
CA LEU A 114 -0.87 -25.29 0.33
C LEU A 114 -0.43 -24.85 -1.07
N SER A 115 -1.22 -24.00 -1.74
CA SER A 115 -0.88 -23.46 -3.06
C SER A 115 0.40 -22.63 -3.03
N LEU A 116 0.60 -21.83 -1.97
CA LEU A 116 1.82 -21.03 -1.78
C LEU A 116 3.04 -21.93 -1.49
N ALA A 117 2.84 -23.04 -0.81
CA ALA A 117 3.85 -24.08 -0.59
C ALA A 117 4.12 -24.96 -1.84
N GLY A 118 3.46 -24.69 -2.97
CA GLY A 118 3.65 -25.41 -4.23
C GLY A 118 2.78 -26.66 -4.38
N HIS A 119 1.85 -26.94 -3.47
CA HIS A 119 0.88 -28.02 -3.61
C HIS A 119 -0.32 -27.57 -4.45
N GLN A 120 -0.48 -28.16 -5.63
CA GLN A 120 -1.66 -27.94 -6.47
C GLN A 120 -2.75 -28.97 -6.11
N PRO A 121 -4.00 -28.55 -5.84
CA PRO A 121 -5.08 -29.50 -5.66
C PRO A 121 -5.32 -30.24 -6.97
N GLU A 122 -5.35 -31.57 -6.94
CA GLU A 122 -5.73 -32.35 -8.12
C GLU A 122 -7.11 -31.91 -8.60
N LYS A 123 -7.20 -31.57 -9.89
CA LYS A 123 -8.50 -31.33 -10.54
C LYS A 123 -9.24 -32.66 -10.58
N SER A 124 -10.24 -32.83 -9.72
CA SER A 124 -11.13 -33.99 -9.81
C SER A 124 -11.84 -33.96 -11.16
N LYS A 125 -11.48 -34.91 -12.05
CA LYS A 125 -12.23 -35.13 -13.29
C LYS A 125 -13.63 -35.59 -12.90
N SER A 126 -14.62 -34.72 -13.07
CA SER A 126 -16.03 -35.08 -12.99
C SER A 126 -16.34 -36.10 -14.08
N LYS A 127 -16.51 -37.37 -13.68
CA LYS A 127 -17.05 -38.41 -14.58
C LYS A 127 -18.47 -37.99 -14.96
N LYS A 128 -18.67 -37.52 -16.20
CA LYS A 128 -20.00 -37.47 -16.82
C LYS A 128 -20.56 -38.90 -16.85
N GLN A 129 -21.45 -39.23 -15.92
CA GLN A 129 -22.33 -40.38 -16.05
C GLN A 129 -23.24 -40.13 -17.27
N LYS A 130 -22.93 -40.81 -18.39
CA LYS A 130 -23.91 -41.04 -19.46
C LYS A 130 -24.83 -42.14 -18.97
N ASN A 131 -26.02 -41.77 -18.50
CA ASN A 131 -27.11 -42.74 -18.37
C ASN A 131 -27.59 -43.09 -19.79
N LYS A 132 -27.71 -44.38 -20.04
CA LYS A 132 -28.22 -44.99 -21.27
C LYS A 132 -29.56 -45.61 -20.96
#